data_AF-G7TBE1-F1
#
_entry.id   AF-G7TBE1-F1
#
_cell.length_a   1.000
_cell.length_b   1.000
_cell.length_c   1.000
_cell.angle_alpha   90.00
_cell.angle_beta   90.00
_cell.angle_gamma   90.00
#
_symmetry.space_group_name_H-M   'P 1'
#
loop_
_entity.id
_entity.type
_entity.pdbx_description
1 polymer ?
#
loop_
_entity_poly.entity_id
_entity_poly.type
_entity_poly.pdbx_seq_one_letter_code
_entity_poly.pdbx_strand_id
1 'polypeptide(L)'
;MQANRSDPLDCRLVLYAKTPRGRQQRNQRLPAKVSRASSSLKAAARQREPWLIVASPQLQAPSAKQLVNLYARRMQIELWHFGI
;
A
#
# COMPACT_ATOMS: atom_id res chain seq x y z
N MET A 1 -18.69 -7.44 -6.58
CA MET A 1 -18.83 -7.94 -5.19
C MET A 1 -19.42 -6.80 -4.38
N GLN A 2 -20.64 -6.95 -3.88
CA GLN A 2 -21.30 -5.95 -3.02
C GLN A 2 -21.31 -6.51 -1.61
N ALA A 3 -20.57 -5.88 -0.69
CA ALA A 3 -20.68 -6.19 0.73
C ALA A 3 -21.85 -5.39 1.29
N ASN A 4 -22.88 -6.07 1.79
CA ASN A 4 -24.00 -5.42 2.46
C ASN A 4 -24.00 -5.84 3.94
N ARG A 5 -24.66 -5.06 4.80
CA ARG A 5 -24.67 -5.36 6.26
C ARG A 5 -25.45 -6.64 6.61
N SER A 6 -26.42 -7.00 5.77
CA SER A 6 -27.35 -8.11 5.94
C SER A 6 -26.78 -9.45 5.48
N ASP A 7 -25.76 -9.42 4.62
CA ASP A 7 -25.06 -10.54 3.98
C ASP A 7 -23.56 -10.20 3.98
N PRO A 8 -22.89 -10.44 5.13
CA PRO A 8 -21.49 -10.11 5.29
C PRO A 8 -20.64 -11.00 4.38
N LEU A 9 -19.68 -10.38 3.67
CA LEU A 9 -18.72 -11.12 2.87
C LEU A 9 -17.78 -11.89 3.81
N ASP A 10 -17.82 -13.22 3.73
CA ASP A 10 -16.82 -14.05 4.38
C ASP A 10 -15.46 -13.81 3.70
N CYS A 11 -14.55 -13.19 4.45
CA CYS A 11 -13.23 -12.83 3.96
C CYS A 11 -12.25 -12.62 5.12
N ARG A 12 -10.97 -12.70 4.78
CA ARG A 12 -9.90 -12.34 5.70
C ARG A 12 -9.48 -10.90 5.44
N LEU A 13 -9.68 -10.05 6.44
CA LEU A 13 -9.21 -8.67 6.43
C LEU A 13 -7.80 -8.58 7.04
N VAL A 14 -6.86 -7.95 6.32
CA VAL A 14 -5.49 -7.74 6.78
C VAL A 14 -5.16 -6.25 6.74
N LEU A 15 -4.94 -5.65 7.90
CA LEU A 15 -4.42 -4.29 8.04
C LEU A 15 -2.91 -4.36 8.25
N TYR A 16 -2.15 -3.69 7.39
CA TYR A 16 -0.68 -3.69 7.45
C TYR A 16 -0.12 -2.28 7.35
N ALA A 17 0.53 -1.83 8.44
CA ALA A 17 1.31 -0.60 8.46
C ALA A 17 2.80 -0.93 8.28
N LYS A 18 3.45 -0.30 7.30
CA LYS A 18 4.91 -0.43 7.14
C LYS A 18 5.60 0.31 8.27
N THR A 19 6.65 -0.30 8.83
CA THR A 19 7.53 0.39 9.77
C THR A 19 8.13 1.62 9.10
N PRO A 20 8.03 2.82 9.71
CA PRO A 20 8.64 4.03 9.18
C PRO A 20 10.15 3.84 9.04
N ARG A 21 10.70 4.11 7.85
CA ARG A 21 12.14 3.98 7.57
C ARG A 21 12.90 5.31 7.66
N GLY A 22 12.33 6.33 8.32
CA GLY A 22 12.94 7.66 8.43
C GLY A 22 13.17 8.40 7.09
N ARG A 23 12.50 7.97 6.01
CA ARG A 23 12.67 8.58 4.68
C ARG A 23 12.16 10.02 4.70
N GLN A 24 12.98 10.92 4.17
CA GLN A 24 12.62 12.33 4.01
C GLN A 24 12.32 12.64 2.55
N GLN A 25 11.31 13.48 2.34
CA GLN A 25 10.99 14.02 1.02
C GLN A 25 12.00 15.11 0.65
N ARG A 26 13.14 14.73 0.09
CA ARG A 26 14.18 15.69 -0.32
C ARG A 26 13.71 16.47 -1.55
N ASN A 27 14.04 17.76 -1.56
CA ASN A 27 13.80 18.60 -2.73
C ASN A 27 14.76 18.18 -3.85
N GLN A 28 14.24 17.96 -5.06
CA GLN A 28 15.06 17.52 -6.20
C GLN A 28 16.12 18.57 -6.60
N ARG A 29 15.79 19.87 -6.52
CA ARG A 29 16.69 20.98 -6.86
C ARG A 29 17.69 21.29 -5.75
N LEU A 30 17.30 21.05 -4.50
CA LEU A 30 18.13 21.26 -3.31
C LEU A 30 18.05 20.06 -2.37
N PRO A 31 18.84 19.00 -2.60
CA PRO A 31 18.73 17.73 -1.87
C PRO A 31 18.91 17.83 -0.35
N ALA A 32 19.60 18.87 0.13
CA ALA A 32 19.77 19.18 1.55
C ALA A 32 18.50 19.74 2.22
N LYS A 33 17.47 20.10 1.45
CA LYS A 33 16.23 20.69 1.97
C LYS A 33 15.07 19.72 1.81
N VAL A 34 14.14 19.76 2.76
CA VAL A 34 12.86 19.05 2.65
C VAL A 34 11.98 19.77 1.62
N SER A 35 11.40 19.00 0.71
CA SER A 35 10.43 19.45 -0.27
C SER A 35 9.14 19.89 0.44
N ARG A 36 8.65 21.07 0.06
CA ARG A 36 7.36 21.61 0.50
C ARG A 36 6.29 21.57 -0.60
N ALA A 37 6.60 20.95 -1.74
CA ALA A 37 5.67 20.84 -2.86
C ALA A 37 4.47 19.98 -2.46
N SER A 38 3.26 20.41 -2.84
CA SER A 38 2.01 19.71 -2.51
C SER A 38 2.01 18.25 -2.99
N SER A 39 2.53 17.99 -4.21
CA SER A 39 2.67 16.63 -4.75
C SER A 39 3.56 15.73 -3.89
N SER A 40 4.67 16.28 -3.38
CA SER A 40 5.59 15.59 -2.47
C SER A 40 4.92 15.25 -1.14
N LEU A 41 4.21 16.21 -0.55
CA LEU A 41 3.49 16.02 0.71
C LEU A 41 2.41 14.94 0.56
N LYS A 42 1.63 14.98 -0.52
CA LYS A 42 0.60 13.97 -0.83
C LYS A 42 1.23 12.58 -1.02
N ALA A 43 2.33 12.48 -1.75
CA ALA A 43 3.04 11.21 -1.92
C ALA A 43 3.59 10.67 -0.58
N ALA A 44 4.15 11.55 0.25
CA ALA A 44 4.65 11.17 1.58
C ALA A 44 3.51 10.70 2.51
N ALA A 45 2.34 11.34 2.48
CA ALA A 45 1.16 10.92 3.22
C ALA A 45 0.67 9.54 2.75
N ARG A 46 0.50 9.34 1.44
CA ARG A 46 0.08 8.06 0.84
C ARG A 46 1.02 6.90 1.20
N GLN A 47 2.33 7.17 1.31
CA GLN A 47 3.30 6.14 1.71
C GLN A 47 3.18 5.71 3.18
N ARG A 48 2.59 6.55 4.04
CA ARG A 48 2.36 6.26 5.46
C ARG A 48 1.03 5.57 5.74
N GLU A 49 0.06 5.71 4.82
CA GLU A 49 -1.23 5.05 4.96
C GLU A 49 -1.07 3.53 5.05
N PRO A 50 -1.72 2.88 6.03
CA PRO A 50 -1.70 1.43 6.13
C PRO A 50 -2.42 0.81 4.93
N TRP A 51 -1.93 -0.35 4.50
CA TRP A 51 -2.61 -1.13 3.46
C TRP A 51 -3.71 -1.95 4.10
N LEU A 52 -4.92 -1.86 3.53
CA LEU A 52 -6.03 -2.74 3.82
C LEU A 52 -6.18 -3.75 2.68
N ILE A 53 -6.00 -5.03 2.99
CA ILE A 53 -6.11 -6.12 2.02
C ILE A 53 -7.29 -7.00 2.40
N VAL A 54 -8.13 -7.30 1.41
CA VAL A 54 -9.19 -8.31 1.49
C VAL A 54 -8.68 -9.56 0.79
N ALA A 55 -8.58 -10.66 1.51
CA ALA A 55 -8.15 -11.96 0.98
C ALA A 55 -9.30 -12.97 1.09
N SER A 56 -9.32 -13.98 0.19
CA SER A 56 -10.35 -15.01 0.30
C SER A 56 -10.17 -15.83 1.58
N PRO A 57 -11.27 -16.41 2.12
CA PRO A 57 -11.23 -17.18 3.36
C PRO A 57 -10.24 -18.34 3.35
N GLN A 58 -9.95 -18.92 2.18
CA GLN A 58 -9.04 -20.05 2.03
C GLN A 58 -7.56 -19.66 2.24
N LEU A 59 -7.23 -18.36 2.19
CA LEU A 59 -5.86 -17.86 2.38
C LEU A 59 -5.54 -17.63 3.87
N GLN A 60 -5.89 -18.56 4.76
CA GLN A 60 -5.55 -18.46 6.19
C GLN A 60 -4.11 -18.86 6.49
N ALA A 61 -3.59 -19.87 5.79
CA ALA A 61 -2.22 -20.38 5.97
C ALA A 61 -1.11 -19.31 5.82
N PRO A 62 -1.10 -18.45 4.78
CA PRO A 62 -0.08 -17.41 4.68
C PRO A 62 -0.23 -16.36 5.80
N SER A 63 0.89 -15.90 6.32
CA SER A 63 0.94 -14.75 7.22
C SER A 63 0.48 -13.46 6.52
N ALA A 64 0.05 -12.47 7.32
CA ALA A 64 -0.27 -11.13 6.83
C ALA A 64 0.86 -10.53 5.96
N LYS A 65 2.12 -10.75 6.35
CA LYS A 65 3.31 -10.28 5.61
C LYS A 65 3.45 -10.95 4.25
N GLN A 66 3.16 -12.25 4.15
CA GLN A 66 3.18 -12.97 2.88
C GLN A 66 2.08 -12.47 1.94
N LEU A 67 0.87 -12.23 2.46
CA LEU A 67 -0.24 -11.65 1.70
C LEU A 67 0.09 -10.25 1.18
N VAL A 68 0.68 -9.41 2.05
CA VAL A 68 1.15 -8.07 1.67
C VAL A 68 2.22 -8.13 0.59
N ASN A 69 3.19 -9.05 0.70
CA ASN A 69 4.23 -9.21 -0.31
C ASN A 69 3.67 -9.70 -1.65
N LEU A 70 2.67 -10.58 -1.63
CA LEU A 70 1.96 -11.01 -2.84
C LEU A 70 1.23 -9.82 -3.49
N TYR A 71 0.48 -9.06 -2.70
CA TYR A 71 -0.21 -7.86 -3.19
C TYR A 71 0.75 -6.76 -3.67
N ALA A 72 1.92 -6.62 -3.03
CA ALA A 72 2.93 -5.66 -3.44
C ALA A 72 3.44 -5.90 -4.87
N ARG A 73 3.45 -7.16 -5.35
CA ARG A 73 3.82 -7.50 -6.74
C ARG A 73 2.81 -6.98 -7.76
N ARG A 74 1.55 -6.74 -7.37
CA ARG A 74 0.53 -6.15 -8.25
C ARG A 74 0.93 -4.75 -8.75
N MET A 75 1.71 -4.01 -7.95
CA MET A 75 2.27 -2.71 -8.36
C MET A 75 3.31 -2.83 -9.48
N GLN A 76 4.01 -3.97 -9.60
CA GLN A 76 4.91 -4.22 -10.73
C GLN A 76 4.13 -4.43 -12.03
N ILE A 77 2.97 -5.09 -11.98
CA ILE A 77 2.14 -5.36 -13.17
C ILE A 77 1.68 -4.05 -13.83
N GLU A 78 1.40 -3.01 -13.05
CA GLU A 78 1.09 -1.68 -13.58
C GLU A 78 2.31 -1.04 -14.26
N LEU A 79 3.53 -1.23 -13.73
CA LEU A 79 4.75 -0.77 -14.41
C LEU A 79 4.93 -1.46 -15.78
N TRP A 80 4.68 -2.77 -15.86
CA TRP A 80 4.73 -3.52 -17.12
C TRP A 80 3.65 -3.07 -18.11
N HIS A 81 2.44 -2.77 -17.62
CA HIS A 81 1.34 -2.29 -18.48
C HIS A 81 1.57 -0.88 -19.02
N PHE A 82 2.34 -0.04 -18.29
CA PHE A 82 2.72 1.30 -18.75
C PHE A 82 4.05 1.34 -19.53
N GLY A 83 4.61 0.19 -19.91
CA GLY A 83 5.68 0.11 -20.91
C GLY A 83 6.89 0.99 -20.63
N ILE A 84 7.38 0.99 -19.38
CA ILE A 84 8.64 1.63 -18.99
C ILE A 84 9.70 0.55 -18.75
#